data_AF-A0A0F8YRA2-F1
#
_entry.id   AF-A0A0F8YRA2-F1
#
_cell.length_a   1.000
_cell.length_b   1.000
_cell.length_c   1.000
_cell.angle_alpha   90.00
_cell.angle_beta   90.00
_cell.angle_gamma   90.00
#
_symmetry.space_group_name_H-M   'P 1'
#
loop_
_entity.id
_entity.type
_entity.pdbx_description
1 polymer ?
#
loop_
_entity_poly.entity_id
_entity_poly.type
_entity_poly.pdbx_seq_one_letter_code
_entity_poly.pdbx_strand_id
1 'polypeptide(L)'
;RNFTEGVKDQKLTNLNYVVKLAESLDMPIIVGTEMNSPGLKFVDDFDSEELKPFASRFLKGANIVYGHSVLQKQSGMGYTSKWAEENFKTRADKNAFFEKLGSSLEVGQEEFLGGLKDMQVLPEQLLEKINK
;
A
#
# COMPACT_ATOMS: atom_id res chain seq x y z
N ARG A 1 14.00 21.32 -0.67
CA ARG A 1 14.36 21.04 -2.08
C ARG A 1 14.19 19.53 -2.30
N ASN A 2 13.35 19.11 -3.24
CA ASN A 2 13.06 17.69 -3.51
C ASN A 2 14.25 16.96 -4.13
N PHE A 3 14.08 15.66 -4.39
CA PHE A 3 14.98 14.85 -5.22
C PHE A 3 15.24 15.54 -6.57
N THR A 4 16.41 15.33 -7.16
CA THR A 4 16.80 15.89 -8.46
C THR A 4 17.38 14.76 -9.30
N GLU A 5 16.72 14.50 -10.44
CA GLU A 5 17.12 13.47 -11.40
C GLU A 5 18.56 13.64 -11.87
N GLY A 6 19.28 12.53 -12.00
CA GLY A 6 20.67 12.48 -12.45
C GLY A 6 21.70 12.86 -11.38
N VAL A 7 21.28 13.15 -10.14
CA VAL A 7 22.19 13.56 -9.06
C VAL A 7 22.22 12.50 -7.96
N LYS A 8 23.38 11.84 -7.82
CA LYS A 8 23.68 11.00 -6.66
C LYS A 8 24.11 11.88 -5.50
N ASP A 9 23.16 12.24 -4.64
CA ASP A 9 23.39 13.09 -3.47
C ASP A 9 23.04 12.40 -2.14
N GLN A 10 23.16 13.15 -1.06
CA GLN A 10 22.79 12.69 0.28
C GLN A 10 21.30 12.32 0.37
N LYS A 11 20.41 12.94 -0.44
CA LYS A 11 18.98 12.61 -0.41
C LYS A 11 18.71 11.25 -1.03
N LEU A 12 19.35 10.93 -2.15
CA LEU A 12 19.24 9.61 -2.75
C LEU A 12 19.78 8.53 -1.78
N THR A 13 20.87 8.83 -1.08
CA THR A 13 21.43 7.96 -0.04
C THR A 13 20.44 7.75 1.12
N ASN A 14 19.82 8.84 1.60
CA ASN A 14 18.83 8.79 2.67
C ASN A 14 17.54 8.07 2.25
N LEU A 15 17.08 8.26 1.00
CA LEU A 15 15.92 7.56 0.45
C LEU A 15 16.17 6.06 0.46
N ASN A 16 17.32 5.61 -0.06
CA ASN A 16 17.72 4.21 -0.01
C ASN A 16 17.72 3.66 1.42
N TYR A 17 18.28 4.42 2.37
CA TYR A 17 18.33 4.03 3.77
C TYR A 17 16.93 3.88 4.38
N VAL A 18 16.05 4.87 4.20
CA VAL A 18 14.69 4.87 4.74
C VAL A 18 13.85 3.75 4.13
N VAL A 19 13.96 3.52 2.82
CA VAL A 19 13.26 2.42 2.14
C VAL A 19 13.71 1.07 2.71
N LYS A 20 15.01 0.83 2.81
CA LYS A 20 15.55 -0.43 3.38
C LYS A 20 15.13 -0.62 4.83
N LEU A 21 15.15 0.44 5.63
CA LEU A 21 14.74 0.39 7.03
C LEU A 21 13.25 0.06 7.15
N ALA A 22 12.40 0.73 6.38
CA ALA A 22 10.96 0.46 6.34
C ALA A 22 10.66 -0.98 5.92
N GLU A 23 11.37 -1.52 4.92
CA GLU A 23 11.25 -2.93 4.52
C GLU A 23 11.66 -3.88 5.64
N SER A 24 12.78 -3.62 6.33
CA SER A 24 13.24 -4.44 7.46
C SER A 24 12.27 -4.46 8.64
N LEU A 25 11.38 -3.47 8.70
CA LEU A 25 10.34 -3.32 9.70
C LEU A 25 8.96 -3.70 9.17
N ASP A 26 8.81 -4.28 7.98
CA ASP A 26 7.49 -4.57 7.37
C ASP A 26 6.53 -3.36 7.39
N MET A 27 7.06 -2.15 7.15
CA MET A 27 6.25 -0.93 7.10
C MET A 27 5.83 -0.66 5.66
N PRO A 28 4.52 -0.46 5.38
CA PRO A 28 4.07 0.07 4.10
C PRO A 28 4.73 1.42 3.81
N ILE A 29 5.21 1.61 2.59
CA ILE A 29 5.83 2.86 2.14
C ILE A 29 4.84 3.58 1.22
N ILE A 30 4.39 4.76 1.63
CA ILE A 30 3.50 5.60 0.84
C ILE A 30 4.33 6.77 0.31
N VAL A 31 4.33 6.93 -1.02
CA VAL A 31 4.95 8.05 -1.70
C VAL A 31 3.85 8.99 -2.20
N GLY A 32 4.13 10.28 -2.18
CA GLY A 32 3.24 11.31 -2.71
C GLY A 32 4.03 12.58 -2.98
N THR A 33 3.58 13.33 -3.98
CA THR A 33 4.14 14.65 -4.29
C THR A 33 3.47 15.69 -3.37
N GLU A 34 4.28 16.39 -2.58
CA GLU A 34 3.84 17.54 -1.80
C GLU A 34 3.71 18.71 -2.78
N MET A 35 2.54 18.86 -3.42
CA MET A 35 2.25 19.91 -4.41
C MET A 35 2.13 21.33 -3.80
N ASN A 36 3.07 21.72 -2.94
CA ASN A 36 2.98 22.93 -2.11
C ASN A 36 3.62 24.17 -2.74
N SER A 37 4.30 24.04 -3.90
CA SER A 37 5.08 25.12 -4.50
C SER A 37 4.95 25.15 -6.03
N PRO A 38 4.92 26.35 -6.66
CA PRO A 38 4.95 26.48 -8.11
C PRO A 38 6.18 25.78 -8.73
N GLY A 39 5.96 25.01 -9.79
CA GLY A 39 7.03 24.31 -10.53
C GLY A 39 7.36 22.90 -10.02
N LEU A 40 6.66 22.39 -9.01
CA LEU A 40 6.73 20.97 -8.65
C LEU A 40 5.98 20.10 -9.67
N LYS A 41 6.50 18.89 -9.92
CA LYS A 41 5.87 17.95 -10.84
C LYS A 41 4.50 17.50 -10.28
N PHE A 42 3.54 17.32 -11.18
CA PHE A 42 2.21 16.78 -10.84
C PHE A 42 2.28 15.33 -10.35
N VAL A 43 3.25 14.55 -10.85
CA VAL A 43 3.54 13.18 -10.43
C VAL A 43 5.07 13.00 -10.45
N ASP A 44 5.60 12.21 -9.50
CA ASP A 44 7.02 11.82 -9.50
C ASP A 44 7.34 10.92 -10.70
N ASP A 45 8.52 11.07 -11.27
CA ASP A 45 8.96 10.24 -12.40
C ASP A 45 9.51 8.91 -11.89
N PHE A 46 8.66 7.89 -11.84
CA PHE A 46 9.05 6.53 -11.43
C PHE A 46 9.85 5.77 -12.48
N ASP A 47 10.04 6.33 -13.68
CA ASP A 47 10.92 5.77 -14.70
C ASP A 47 12.37 6.29 -14.58
N SER A 48 12.61 7.31 -13.73
CA SER A 48 13.95 7.80 -13.41
C SER A 48 14.83 6.71 -12.78
N GLU A 49 16.14 6.75 -13.09
CA GLU A 49 17.12 5.77 -12.59
C GLU A 49 17.13 5.65 -11.05
N GLU A 50 16.78 6.74 -10.36
CA GLU A 50 16.78 6.81 -8.92
C GLU A 50 15.51 6.30 -8.26
N LEU A 51 14.34 6.46 -8.89
CA LEU A 51 13.05 6.03 -8.31
C LEU A 51 12.56 4.69 -8.84
N LYS A 52 12.94 4.31 -10.06
CA LYS A 52 12.58 3.03 -10.68
C LYS A 52 12.87 1.82 -9.80
N PRO A 53 13.99 1.74 -9.03
CA PRO A 53 14.22 0.63 -8.11
C PRO A 53 13.19 0.52 -6.97
N PHE A 54 12.45 1.59 -6.67
CA PHE A 54 11.48 1.65 -5.59
C PHE A 54 10.02 1.57 -6.05
N ALA A 55 9.75 1.68 -7.34
CA ALA A 55 8.39 1.73 -7.90
C ALA A 55 7.51 0.57 -7.42
N SER A 56 8.03 -0.67 -7.40
CA SER A 56 7.29 -1.84 -6.90
C SER A 56 6.96 -1.76 -5.40
N ARG A 57 7.83 -1.16 -4.59
CA ARG A 57 7.64 -0.97 -3.15
C ARG A 57 6.57 0.08 -2.88
N PHE A 58 6.56 1.14 -3.67
CA PHE A 58 5.53 2.18 -3.61
C PHE A 58 4.17 1.64 -4.06
N LEU A 59 4.14 0.86 -5.14
CA LEU A 59 2.92 0.22 -5.62
C LEU A 59 2.34 -0.75 -4.58
N LYS A 60 3.20 -1.54 -3.92
CA LYS A 60 2.80 -2.37 -2.77
C LYS A 60 2.12 -1.53 -1.68
N GLY A 61 2.75 -0.42 -1.28
CA GLY A 61 2.15 0.49 -0.29
C GLY A 61 0.79 1.04 -0.71
N ALA A 62 0.66 1.46 -1.97
CA ALA A 62 -0.60 1.92 -2.55
C ALA A 62 -1.69 0.84 -2.52
N ASN A 63 -1.36 -0.39 -2.92
CA ASN A 63 -2.28 -1.52 -2.87
C ASN A 63 -2.73 -1.82 -1.43
N ILE A 64 -1.82 -1.81 -0.45
CA ILE A 64 -2.17 -2.01 0.96
C ILE A 64 -3.16 -0.94 1.44
N VAL A 65 -2.93 0.32 1.11
CA VAL A 65 -3.84 1.43 1.47
C VAL A 65 -5.19 1.26 0.78
N TYR A 66 -5.22 0.93 -0.50
CA TYR A 66 -6.47 0.75 -1.22
C TYR A 66 -7.28 -0.43 -0.67
N GLY A 67 -6.65 -1.60 -0.48
CA GLY A 67 -7.27 -2.77 0.13
C GLY A 67 -7.77 -2.48 1.55
N HIS A 68 -7.01 -1.73 2.34
CA HIS A 68 -7.44 -1.24 3.66
C HIS A 68 -8.71 -0.41 3.54
N SER A 69 -8.69 0.63 2.70
CA SER A 69 -9.78 1.60 2.57
C SER A 69 -11.06 0.94 2.09
N VAL A 70 -11.00 0.08 1.09
CA VAL A 70 -12.16 -0.65 0.57
C VAL A 70 -12.73 -1.57 1.65
N LEU A 71 -11.91 -2.44 2.25
CA LEU A 71 -12.40 -3.43 3.20
C LEU A 71 -12.91 -2.79 4.49
N GLN A 72 -12.30 -1.68 4.91
CA GLN A 72 -12.79 -0.86 6.01
C GLN A 72 -14.15 -0.23 5.68
N LYS A 73 -14.31 0.33 4.48
CA LYS A 73 -15.57 0.97 4.04
C LYS A 73 -16.70 -0.06 3.93
N GLN A 74 -16.44 -1.22 3.33
CA GLN A 74 -17.46 -2.20 3.00
C GLN A 74 -17.86 -3.06 4.21
N SER A 75 -16.91 -3.41 5.07
CA SER A 75 -17.17 -4.35 6.18
C SER A 75 -16.48 -4.00 7.50
N GLY A 76 -15.81 -2.85 7.61
CA GLY A 76 -15.11 -2.47 8.84
C GLY A 76 -13.93 -3.39 9.19
N MET A 77 -13.40 -4.12 8.21
CA MET A 77 -12.33 -5.12 8.38
C MET A 77 -10.98 -4.62 7.83
N GLY A 78 -10.73 -3.31 7.89
CA GLY A 78 -9.48 -2.72 7.40
C GLY A 78 -8.23 -3.11 8.20
N TYR A 79 -7.06 -2.74 7.69
CA TYR A 79 -5.72 -2.98 8.27
C TYR A 79 -5.54 -2.71 9.79
N THR A 80 -6.29 -1.76 10.35
CA THR A 80 -6.25 -1.38 11.78
C THR A 80 -7.48 -1.84 12.56
N SER A 81 -8.35 -2.64 11.95
CA SER A 81 -9.56 -3.16 12.58
C SER A 81 -9.24 -4.29 13.57
N LYS A 82 -10.17 -4.55 14.48
CA LYS A 82 -10.14 -5.72 15.37
C LYS A 82 -10.08 -7.04 14.59
N TRP A 83 -10.79 -7.14 13.46
CA TRP A 83 -10.72 -8.31 12.59
C TRP A 83 -9.30 -8.56 12.09
N ALA A 84 -8.58 -7.52 11.67
CA ALA A 84 -7.20 -7.66 11.21
C ALA A 84 -6.24 -8.01 12.35
N GLU A 85 -6.48 -7.52 13.57
CA GLU A 85 -5.72 -7.89 14.77
C GLU A 85 -5.90 -9.37 15.14
N GLU A 86 -7.12 -9.89 15.01
CA GLU A 86 -7.44 -11.29 15.33
C GLU A 86 -6.92 -12.28 14.28
N ASN A 87 -6.82 -11.87 13.02
CA ASN A 87 -6.47 -12.76 11.90
C ASN A 87 -4.98 -12.74 11.50
N PHE A 88 -4.21 -11.69 11.84
CA PHE A 88 -2.80 -11.58 11.43
C PHE A 88 -1.86 -11.42 12.62
N LYS A 89 -0.91 -12.35 12.75
CA LYS A 89 0.10 -12.33 13.82
C LYS A 89 1.26 -11.38 13.53
N THR A 90 1.63 -11.23 12.26
CA THR A 90 2.76 -10.39 11.84
C THR A 90 2.32 -9.28 10.91
N ARG A 91 3.08 -8.18 10.89
CA ARG A 91 2.86 -7.10 9.91
C ARG A 91 3.14 -7.57 8.49
N ALA A 92 4.11 -8.48 8.30
CA ALA A 92 4.41 -9.08 7.01
C ALA A 92 3.18 -9.82 6.43
N ASP A 93 2.54 -10.70 7.20
CA ASP A 93 1.37 -11.46 6.76
C ASP A 93 0.19 -10.53 6.44
N LYS A 94 -0.03 -9.54 7.31
CA LYS A 94 -1.07 -8.53 7.11
C LYS A 94 -0.82 -7.71 5.85
N ASN A 95 0.41 -7.24 5.63
CA ASN A 95 0.79 -6.52 4.42
C ASN A 95 0.56 -7.37 3.17
N ALA A 96 0.94 -8.65 3.19
CA ALA A 96 0.75 -9.54 2.05
C ALA A 96 -0.74 -9.72 1.71
N PHE A 97 -1.60 -9.87 2.71
CA PHE A 97 -3.04 -9.93 2.50
C PHE A 97 -3.60 -8.64 1.89
N PHE A 98 -3.30 -7.48 2.50
CA PHE A 98 -3.86 -6.21 2.03
C PHE A 98 -3.28 -5.77 0.69
N GLU A 99 -2.02 -6.10 0.39
CA GLU A 99 -1.41 -5.93 -0.93
C GLU A 99 -2.14 -6.76 -1.99
N LYS A 100 -2.38 -8.05 -1.70
CA LYS A 100 -3.09 -8.94 -2.62
C LYS A 100 -4.54 -8.52 -2.83
N LEU A 101 -5.22 -8.14 -1.74
CA LEU A 101 -6.57 -7.60 -1.81
C LEU A 101 -6.61 -6.34 -2.69
N GLY A 102 -5.80 -5.32 -2.37
CA GLY A 102 -5.81 -4.07 -3.12
C GLY A 102 -5.45 -4.20 -4.59
N SER A 103 -4.49 -5.08 -4.93
CA SER A 103 -4.12 -5.33 -6.33
C SER A 103 -5.14 -6.15 -7.12
N SER A 104 -6.06 -6.85 -6.45
CA SER A 104 -7.08 -7.68 -7.11
C SER A 104 -8.44 -6.99 -7.25
N LEU A 105 -8.62 -5.82 -6.64
CA LEU A 105 -9.89 -5.09 -6.66
C LEU A 105 -10.02 -4.22 -7.92
N GLU A 106 -11.23 -4.19 -8.46
CA GLU A 106 -11.61 -3.27 -9.53
C GLU A 106 -12.43 -2.11 -8.95
N VAL A 107 -12.04 -0.89 -9.31
CA VAL A 107 -12.68 0.34 -8.83
C VAL A 107 -14.16 0.36 -9.20
N GLY A 108 -15.02 0.55 -8.20
CA GLY A 108 -16.46 0.62 -8.38
C GLY A 108 -17.16 -0.74 -8.41
N GLN A 109 -16.44 -1.84 -8.28
CA GLN A 109 -17.01 -3.19 -8.21
C GLN A 109 -16.78 -3.86 -6.86
N GLU A 110 -16.69 -3.10 -5.75
CA GLU A 110 -16.31 -3.65 -4.44
C GLU A 110 -17.50 -3.94 -3.50
N GLU A 111 -18.73 -3.81 -3.97
CA GLU A 111 -19.95 -4.00 -3.15
C GLU A 111 -20.10 -5.43 -2.62
N PHE A 112 -19.53 -6.43 -3.30
CA PHE A 112 -19.56 -7.84 -2.88
C PHE A 112 -18.80 -8.09 -1.56
N LEU A 113 -17.98 -7.13 -1.12
CA LEU A 113 -17.30 -7.15 0.18
C LEU A 113 -18.18 -6.59 1.31
N GLY A 114 -19.41 -6.16 1.04
CA GLY A 114 -20.33 -5.60 2.02
C GLY A 114 -20.95 -6.64 2.96
N GLY A 115 -21.25 -6.23 4.19
CA GLY A 115 -22.05 -7.02 5.14
C GLY A 115 -21.36 -8.25 5.74
N LEU A 116 -20.04 -8.38 5.62
CA LEU A 116 -19.28 -9.56 6.04
C LEU A 116 -18.83 -9.52 7.50
N LYS A 117 -18.93 -8.36 8.16
CA LYS A 117 -18.38 -8.11 9.50
C LYS A 117 -18.84 -9.11 10.56
N ASP A 118 -20.11 -9.49 10.52
CA ASP A 118 -20.71 -10.36 11.54
C ASP A 118 -20.59 -11.85 11.20
N MET A 119 -20.01 -12.19 10.05
CA MET A 119 -19.98 -13.56 9.51
C MET A 119 -18.70 -14.34 9.86
N GLN A 120 -17.83 -13.82 10.73
CA GLN A 120 -16.53 -14.43 11.11
C GLN A 120 -15.71 -14.92 9.90
N VAL A 121 -15.66 -14.11 8.84
CA VAL A 121 -14.99 -14.48 7.58
C VAL A 121 -13.47 -14.52 7.76
N LEU A 122 -12.82 -15.58 7.28
CA LEU A 122 -11.35 -15.70 7.29
C LEU A 122 -10.72 -14.98 6.09
N PRO A 123 -9.46 -14.53 6.19
CA PRO A 123 -8.75 -13.86 5.09
C PRO A 123 -8.77 -14.63 3.77
N GLU A 124 -8.58 -15.94 3.80
CA GLU A 124 -8.51 -16.79 2.60
C GLU A 124 -9.85 -16.80 1.86
N GLN A 125 -10.96 -16.82 2.60
CA GLN A 125 -12.31 -16.80 2.04
C GLN A 125 -12.64 -15.48 1.33
N LEU A 126 -12.08 -14.37 1.81
CA LEU A 126 -12.21 -13.07 1.12
C LEU A 126 -11.47 -13.09 -0.21
N LEU A 127 -10.26 -13.63 -0.26
CA LEU A 127 -9.48 -13.70 -1.50
C LEU A 127 -10.12 -14.64 -2.54
N GLU A 128 -10.76 -15.73 -2.10
CA GLU A 128 -11.51 -16.63 -2.99
C GLU A 128 -12.72 -15.94 -3.64
N LYS A 129 -13.36 -14.99 -2.97
CA LYS A 129 -14.49 -14.23 -3.51
C LYS A 129 -14.11 -13.28 -4.63
N ILE A 130 -12.86 -12.84 -4.69
CA ILE A 130 -12.37 -11.88 -5.70
C ILE A 130 -11.99 -12.60 -7.01
N ASN A 131 -11.59 -13.87 -6.94
CA ASN A 131 -11.17 -14.66 -8.10
C ASN A 131 -12.33 -15.36 -8.84
N LYS A 132 -13.58 -15.00 -8.55
CA LYS A 132 -14.80 -15.55 -9.15
C LYS A 132 -15.54 -14.48 -9.92
#